data_AF-A0A4Y2I7S2-F1
#
_entry.id   AF-A0A4Y2I7S2-F1
#
_cell.length_a   1.000
_cell.length_b   1.000
_cell.length_c   1.000
_cell.angle_alpha   90.00
_cell.angle_beta   90.00
_cell.angle_gamma   90.00
#
_symmetry.space_group_name_H-M   'P 1'
#
loop_
_entity.id
_entity.type
_entity.pdbx_description
1 polymer ?
#
loop_
_entity_poly.entity_id
_entity_poly.type
_entity_poly.pdbx_seq_one_letter_code
_entity_poly.pdbx_strand_id
1 'polypeptide(L)'
;MESMNFLIKPLDSTNYATWCSDIKVLLLERDCWDIVTEREAAPVVKGDEIDARKLKEFNLRFNGTYATIYMNVSPQYRTIIVGLTSGAEAWKKLKNHFQSDSRARVMALKHEFFSTVIEPDESIVLYASKLS
;
A
#
# COMPACT_ATOMS: atom_id res chain seq x y z
N MET A 1 -19.40 -18.89 -4.72
CA MET A 1 -18.72 -18.27 -3.57
C MET A 1 -18.93 -16.78 -3.71
N GLU A 2 -19.69 -16.16 -2.83
CA GLU A 2 -19.87 -14.70 -2.85
C GLU A 2 -18.50 -14.05 -2.63
N SER A 3 -18.04 -13.21 -3.56
CA SER A 3 -16.81 -12.45 -3.32
C SER A 3 -17.09 -11.41 -2.24
N MET A 4 -16.31 -11.42 -1.16
CA MET A 4 -16.39 -10.34 -0.19
C MET A 4 -16.10 -9.00 -0.88
N ASN A 5 -17.05 -8.07 -0.82
CA ASN A 5 -16.86 -6.74 -1.37
C ASN A 5 -16.07 -5.89 -0.37
N PHE A 6 -14.75 -5.86 -0.54
CA PHE A 6 -13.88 -5.01 0.27
C PHE A 6 -13.96 -3.55 -0.22
N LEU A 7 -14.67 -2.70 0.53
CA LEU A 7 -14.67 -1.26 0.28
C LEU A 7 -13.38 -0.63 0.84
N ILE A 8 -12.28 -0.73 0.08
CA ILE A 8 -10.99 -0.16 0.48
C ILE A 8 -10.91 1.29 -0.02
N LYS A 9 -10.59 2.22 0.87
CA LYS A 9 -10.29 3.60 0.47
C LYS A 9 -9.02 3.60 -0.38
N PRO A 10 -9.04 4.14 -1.61
CA PRO A 10 -7.84 4.18 -2.45
C PRO A 10 -6.66 4.86 -1.75
N LEU A 11 -5.44 4.40 -2.04
CA LEU A 11 -4.22 4.94 -1.42
C LEU A 11 -4.10 6.44 -1.70
N ASP A 12 -3.90 7.21 -0.65
CA ASP A 12 -3.61 8.64 -0.65
C ASP A 12 -2.44 8.96 0.29
N SER A 13 -2.10 10.25 0.43
CA SER A 13 -0.96 10.70 1.26
C SER A 13 -1.23 10.58 2.77
N THR A 14 -2.43 10.24 3.20
CA THR A 14 -2.85 10.22 4.61
C THR A 14 -3.16 8.83 5.14
N ASN A 15 -3.47 7.87 4.27
CA ASN A 15 -4.02 6.58 4.68
C ASN A 15 -3.08 5.39 4.48
N TYR A 16 -1.79 5.60 4.16
CA TYR A 16 -0.87 4.52 3.78
C TYR A 16 -0.84 3.33 4.76
N ALA A 17 -0.81 3.57 6.08
CA ALA A 17 -0.77 2.50 7.07
C ALA A 17 -2.04 1.62 7.06
N THR A 18 -3.21 2.25 7.00
CA THR A 18 -4.51 1.56 6.91
C THR A 18 -4.63 0.84 5.57
N TRP A 19 -4.31 1.52 4.46
CA TRP A 19 -4.33 0.94 3.12
C TRP A 19 -3.46 -0.32 3.02
N CYS A 20 -2.25 -0.31 3.60
CA CYS A 20 -1.40 -1.49 3.63
C CYS A 20 -2.04 -2.67 4.35
N SER A 21 -2.73 -2.41 5.47
CA SER A 21 -3.40 -3.47 6.23
C SER A 21 -4.59 -4.04 5.45
N ASP A 22 -5.42 -3.18 4.86
CA ASP A 22 -6.60 -3.57 4.10
C ASP A 22 -6.23 -4.36 2.83
N ILE A 23 -5.22 -3.89 2.09
CA ILE A 23 -4.75 -4.60 0.89
C ILE A 23 -4.09 -5.92 1.24
N LYS A 24 -3.36 -6.01 2.36
CA LYS A 24 -2.83 -7.29 2.84
C LYS A 24 -3.97 -8.29 3.09
N VAL A 25 -5.04 -7.87 3.76
CA VAL A 25 -6.21 -8.74 4.01
C VAL A 25 -6.87 -9.18 2.70
N LEU A 26 -7.07 -8.26 1.76
CA LEU A 26 -7.61 -8.57 0.43
C LEU A 26 -6.73 -9.58 -0.32
N LEU A 27 -5.42 -9.43 -0.28
CA LEU A 27 -4.49 -10.35 -0.94
C LEU A 27 -4.40 -11.71 -0.24
N LEU A 28 -4.62 -11.77 1.07
CA LEU A 28 -4.74 -13.04 1.80
C LEU A 28 -6.02 -13.78 1.41
N GLU A 29 -7.15 -13.09 1.27
CA GLU A 29 -8.41 -13.69 0.80
C GLU A 29 -8.29 -14.28 -0.61
N ARG A 30 -7.49 -13.63 -1.46
CA ARG A 30 -7.23 -14.06 -2.85
C ARG A 30 -6.08 -15.03 -3.01
N ASP A 31 -5.47 -15.50 -1.92
CA ASP A 31 -4.29 -16.36 -1.95
C ASP A 31 -3.13 -15.79 -2.81
N CYS A 32 -2.95 -14.48 -2.74
CA CYS A 32 -1.99 -13.70 -3.53
C CYS A 32 -0.88 -13.07 -2.67
N TRP A 33 -1.00 -13.12 -1.33
CA TRP A 33 -0.04 -12.47 -0.43
C TRP A 33 1.38 -13.05 -0.55
N ASP A 34 1.51 -14.34 -0.77
CA ASP A 34 2.80 -14.99 -0.96
C ASP A 34 3.47 -14.62 -2.28
N ILE A 35 2.71 -14.25 -3.31
CA ILE A 35 3.23 -13.67 -4.56
C ILE A 35 3.82 -12.29 -4.29
N VAL A 36 3.10 -11.41 -3.57
CA VAL A 36 3.59 -10.05 -3.25
C VAL A 36 4.83 -10.07 -2.36
N THR A 37 4.94 -11.07 -1.50
CA THR A 37 6.09 -11.24 -0.60
C THR A 37 7.17 -12.14 -1.18
N GLU A 38 7.05 -12.52 -2.46
CA GLU A 38 8.03 -13.34 -3.20
C GLU A 38 8.33 -14.69 -2.51
N ARG A 39 7.39 -15.19 -1.69
CA ARG A 39 7.45 -16.53 -1.08
C ARG A 39 6.97 -17.63 -2.01
N GLU A 40 6.10 -17.28 -2.95
CA GLU A 40 5.64 -18.18 -4.00
C GLU A 40 6.37 -17.87 -5.33
N ALA A 41 7.04 -18.86 -5.89
CA ALA A 41 7.70 -18.76 -7.19
C ALA A 41 6.84 -19.38 -8.30
N ALA A 42 7.03 -18.91 -9.54
CA ALA A 42 6.35 -19.46 -10.69
C ALA A 42 6.62 -20.98 -10.82
N PRO A 43 5.60 -21.81 -11.07
CA PRO A 43 5.77 -23.25 -11.27
C PRO A 43 6.72 -23.56 -12.44
N VAL A 44 7.55 -24.59 -12.29
CA VAL A 44 8.39 -25.11 -13.37
C VAL A 44 7.55 -26.06 -14.23
N VAL A 45 7.46 -25.81 -15.53
CA VAL A 45 6.72 -26.68 -16.46
C VAL A 45 7.62 -27.77 -17.01
N LYS A 46 7.32 -29.03 -16.73
CA LYS A 46 8.04 -30.21 -17.25
C LYS A 46 7.34 -30.90 -18.42
N GLY A 47 6.27 -30.30 -18.93
CA GLY A 47 5.55 -30.75 -20.12
C GLY A 47 4.30 -31.58 -19.85
N ASP A 48 3.90 -31.75 -18.58
CA ASP A 48 2.63 -32.37 -18.23
C ASP A 48 1.48 -31.34 -18.12
N GLU A 49 0.24 -31.82 -18.24
CA GLU A 49 -0.97 -31.00 -18.19
C GLU A 49 -1.18 -30.37 -16.80
N ILE A 50 -0.69 -31.03 -15.75
CA ILE A 50 -0.78 -30.58 -14.36
C ILE A 50 0.04 -29.30 -14.15
N ASP A 51 1.27 -29.28 -14.66
CA ASP A 51 2.18 -28.15 -14.59
C ASP A 51 1.66 -26.96 -15.40
N ALA A 52 1.10 -27.22 -16.59
CA ALA A 52 0.47 -26.17 -17.40
C ALA A 52 -0.72 -25.51 -16.68
N ARG A 53 -1.54 -26.33 -15.99
CA ARG A 53 -2.65 -25.83 -15.17
C ARG A 53 -2.15 -24.99 -13.99
N LYS A 54 -1.15 -25.47 -13.24
CA LYS A 54 -0.56 -24.71 -12.13
C LYS A 54 0.03 -23.38 -12.59
N LEU A 55 0.74 -23.36 -13.72
CA LEU A 55 1.30 -22.13 -14.28
C LEU A 55 0.19 -21.14 -14.66
N LYS A 56 -0.91 -21.62 -15.25
CA LYS A 56 -2.07 -20.79 -15.58
C LYS A 56 -2.73 -20.20 -14.32
N GLU A 57 -2.93 -21.01 -13.29
CA GLU A 57 -3.48 -20.58 -12.00
C GLU A 57 -2.57 -19.55 -11.32
N PHE A 58 -1.25 -19.77 -11.33
CA PHE A 58 -0.25 -18.83 -10.84
C PHE A 58 -0.32 -17.50 -11.62
N ASN A 59 -0.29 -17.53 -12.96
CA ASN A 59 -0.32 -16.33 -13.79
C ASN A 59 -1.60 -15.51 -13.59
N LEU A 60 -2.74 -16.18 -13.34
CA LEU A 60 -3.98 -15.49 -13.02
C LEU A 60 -3.86 -14.72 -11.70
N ARG A 61 -3.34 -15.37 -10.65
CA ARG A 61 -3.09 -14.72 -9.34
C ARG A 61 -2.03 -13.62 -9.45
N PHE A 62 -0.95 -13.85 -10.20
CA PHE A 62 0.14 -12.90 -10.41
C PHE A 62 -0.37 -11.61 -11.08
N ASN A 63 -1.06 -11.72 -12.21
CA ASN A 63 -1.63 -10.57 -12.92
C ASN A 63 -2.74 -9.90 -12.10
N GLY A 64 -3.59 -10.72 -11.45
CA GLY A 64 -4.66 -10.24 -10.57
C GLY A 64 -4.13 -9.45 -9.38
N THR A 65 -2.96 -9.82 -8.84
CA THR A 65 -2.29 -9.11 -7.75
C THR A 65 -1.91 -7.68 -8.17
N TYR A 66 -1.22 -7.53 -9.30
CA TYR A 66 -0.86 -6.21 -9.82
C TYR A 66 -2.11 -5.36 -10.08
N ALA A 67 -3.12 -5.92 -10.75
CA ALA A 67 -4.38 -5.23 -11.03
C ALA A 67 -5.09 -4.78 -9.74
N THR A 68 -5.11 -5.64 -8.72
CA THR A 68 -5.71 -5.33 -7.41
C THR A 68 -5.01 -4.13 -6.76
N ILE A 69 -3.68 -4.12 -6.73
CA ILE A 69 -2.91 -3.01 -6.18
C ILE A 69 -3.18 -1.73 -6.98
N TYR A 70 -3.07 -1.78 -8.31
CA TYR A 70 -3.26 -0.62 -9.18
C TYR A 70 -4.64 0.04 -9.03
N MET A 71 -5.69 -0.77 -8.98
CA MET A 71 -7.07 -0.27 -8.85
C MET A 71 -7.34 0.38 -7.49
N ASN A 72 -6.65 -0.06 -6.44
CA ASN A 72 -6.78 0.50 -5.10
C ASN A 72 -5.80 1.66 -4.82
N VAL A 73 -5.13 2.20 -5.84
CA VAL A 73 -4.30 3.41 -5.72
C VAL A 73 -5.04 4.60 -6.33
N SER A 74 -5.06 5.74 -5.65
CA SER A 74 -5.65 6.97 -6.20
C SER A 74 -4.95 7.39 -7.49
N PRO A 75 -5.66 7.92 -8.51
CA PRO A 75 -5.10 8.23 -9.82
C PRO A 75 -3.77 9.01 -9.79
N GLN A 76 -3.65 9.99 -8.89
CA GLN A 76 -2.44 10.83 -8.75
C GLN A 76 -1.18 10.04 -8.36
N TYR A 77 -1.32 8.89 -7.69
CA TYR A 77 -0.21 8.05 -7.23
C TYR A 77 0.04 6.83 -8.13
N ARG A 78 -0.83 6.57 -9.12
CA ARG A 78 -0.65 5.43 -10.05
C ARG A 78 0.61 5.59 -10.90
N THR A 79 1.04 6.82 -11.15
CA THR A 79 2.30 7.12 -11.85
C THR A 79 3.54 6.54 -11.17
N ILE A 80 3.48 6.23 -9.87
CA ILE A 80 4.56 5.58 -9.12
C ILE A 80 4.81 4.14 -9.60
N ILE A 81 3.74 3.47 -10.03
CA ILE A 81 3.74 2.03 -10.38
C ILE A 81 3.37 1.76 -11.84
N VAL A 82 3.06 2.81 -12.61
CA VAL A 82 2.72 2.66 -14.03
C VAL A 82 3.91 2.08 -14.80
N GLY A 83 3.64 1.11 -15.68
CA GLY A 83 4.67 0.40 -16.44
C GLY A 83 5.29 -0.81 -15.72
N LEU A 84 4.98 -1.01 -14.44
CA LEU A 84 5.29 -2.27 -13.76
C LEU A 84 4.25 -3.34 -14.15
N THR A 85 4.66 -4.61 -14.06
CA THR A 85 3.78 -5.76 -14.29
C THR A 85 3.69 -6.68 -13.07
N SER A 86 4.64 -6.56 -12.14
CA SER A 86 4.70 -7.35 -10.93
C SER A 86 3.98 -6.64 -9.78
N GLY A 87 3.06 -7.37 -9.12
CA GLY A 87 2.43 -6.90 -7.89
C GLY A 87 3.44 -6.69 -6.74
N ALA A 88 4.48 -7.52 -6.66
CA ALA A 88 5.54 -7.41 -5.67
C ALA A 88 6.37 -6.11 -5.87
N GLU A 89 6.73 -5.81 -7.12
CA GLU A 89 7.45 -4.58 -7.44
C GLU A 89 6.61 -3.33 -7.17
N ALA A 90 5.33 -3.35 -7.57
CA ALA A 90 4.39 -2.27 -7.30
C ALA A 90 4.24 -2.03 -5.78
N TRP A 91 4.05 -3.10 -5.01
CA TRP A 91 3.96 -3.03 -3.55
C TRP A 91 5.23 -2.41 -2.93
N LYS A 92 6.40 -2.87 -3.35
CA LYS A 92 7.70 -2.35 -2.87
C LYS A 92 7.90 -0.88 -3.22
N LYS A 93 7.54 -0.47 -4.43
CA LYS A 93 7.69 0.92 -4.90
C LYS A 93 6.80 1.87 -4.12
N LEU A 94 5.53 1.50 -3.91
CA LEU A 94 4.59 2.26 -3.08
C LEU A 94 5.09 2.33 -1.63
N LYS A 95 5.54 1.20 -1.07
CA LYS A 95 6.08 1.16 0.28
C LYS A 95 7.24 2.13 0.47
N ASN A 96 8.20 2.13 -0.45
CA ASN A 96 9.35 3.04 -0.36
C ASN A 96 8.92 4.52 -0.45
N HIS A 97 7.99 4.85 -1.34
CA HIS A 97 7.50 6.22 -1.50
C HIS A 97 6.77 6.72 -0.24
N PHE A 98 5.74 6.00 0.21
CA PHE A 98 4.89 6.48 1.30
C PHE A 98 5.50 6.30 2.69
N GLN A 99 6.37 5.31 2.91
CA GLN A 99 7.12 5.22 4.18
C GLN A 99 8.10 6.39 4.33
N SER A 100 8.74 6.85 3.25
CA SER A 100 9.59 8.04 3.30
C SER A 100 8.79 9.30 3.61
N ASP A 101 7.64 9.49 2.95
CA ASP A 101 6.77 10.65 3.18
C ASP A 101 6.20 10.66 4.61
N SER A 102 5.74 9.51 5.11
CA SER A 102 5.26 9.37 6.49
C SER A 102 6.33 9.77 7.51
N ARG A 103 7.58 9.32 7.31
CA ARG A 103 8.69 9.69 8.20
C ARG A 103 9.03 11.19 8.11
N ALA A 104 9.07 11.75 6.91
CA ALA A 104 9.33 13.17 6.71
C ALA A 104 8.24 14.02 7.37
N ARG A 105 6.97 13.62 7.21
CA ARG A 105 5.82 14.28 7.85
C ARG A 105 5.89 14.21 9.37
N VAL A 106 6.21 13.06 9.94
CA VAL A 106 6.40 12.93 11.40
C VAL A 106 7.52 13.85 11.89
N MET A 107 8.62 13.99 11.14
CA MET A 107 9.70 14.90 11.50
C MET A 107 9.25 16.37 11.43
N ALA A 108 8.53 16.75 10.38
CA ALA A 108 7.98 18.10 10.23
C ALA A 108 7.02 18.46 11.37
N LEU A 109 6.10 17.56 11.73
CA LEU A 109 5.17 17.75 12.85
C LEU A 109 5.89 17.88 14.20
N LYS A 110 6.94 17.08 14.43
CA LYS A 110 7.78 17.23 15.62
C LYS A 110 8.48 18.57 15.65
N HIS A 111 9.06 18.99 14.54
CA HIS A 111 9.74 20.28 14.43
C HIS A 111 8.77 21.43 14.70
N GLU A 112 7.58 21.41 14.07
CA GLU A 112 6.51 22.38 14.30
C GLU A 112 6.15 22.42 15.79
N PHE A 113 5.82 21.29 16.40
CA PHE A 113 5.47 21.20 17.82
C PHE A 113 6.54 21.78 18.75
N PHE A 114 7.83 21.47 18.54
CA PHE A 114 8.91 21.99 19.36
C PHE A 114 9.29 23.45 19.05
N SER A 115 8.90 23.95 17.88
CA SER A 115 9.13 25.35 17.48
C SER A 115 7.97 26.27 17.87
N THR A 116 6.81 25.71 18.25
CA THR A 116 5.69 26.50 18.77
C THR A 116 6.06 27.00 20.17
N VAL A 117 6.21 28.32 20.30
CA VAL A 117 6.47 29.01 21.56
C VAL A 117 5.25 29.88 21.90
N ILE A 118 4.92 29.99 23.19
CA ILE A 118 3.92 30.96 23.66
C ILE A 118 4.42 32.36 23.35
N GLU A 119 3.64 33.14 22.60
CA GLU A 119 3.96 34.55 22.35
C GLU A 119 3.76 35.39 23.64
N PRO A 120 4.51 36.49 23.83
CA PRO A 120 4.50 37.24 25.10
C PRO A 120 3.13 37.75 25.56
N ASP A 121 2.20 37.94 24.62
CA ASP A 121 0.82 38.39 24.80
C ASP A 121 -0.21 37.29 24.55
N GLU A 122 0.22 36.07 24.27
CA GLU A 122 -0.66 34.94 24.01
C GLU A 122 -1.13 34.28 25.32
N SER A 123 -2.45 34.16 25.48
CA SER A 123 -3.01 33.40 26.60
C SER A 123 -2.75 31.90 26.43
N ILE A 124 -2.65 31.17 27.55
CA ILE A 124 -2.50 29.71 27.55
C ILE A 124 -3.63 29.01 26.75
N VAL A 125 -4.84 29.57 26.74
CA VAL A 125 -5.98 29.02 25.99
C VAL A 125 -5.77 29.17 24.48
N LEU A 126 -5.27 30.33 24.03
CA LEU A 126 -4.91 30.57 22.63
C LEU A 126 -3.76 29.65 22.20
N TYR A 127 -2.73 29.51 23.04
CA TYR A 127 -1.62 28.59 22.77
C TYR A 127 -2.08 27.13 22.67
N ALA A 128 -2.93 26.66 23.60
CA ALA A 128 -3.47 25.31 23.58
C ALA A 128 -4.30 25.04 22.31
N SER A 129 -5.01 26.04 21.80
CA SER A 129 -5.76 25.92 20.53
C SER A 129 -4.88 25.80 19.29
N LYS A 130 -3.61 26.25 19.33
CA LYS A 130 -2.63 26.02 18.26
C LYS A 130 -2.09 24.57 18.25
N LEU A 131 -2.32 23.80 19.32
CA LEU A 131 -1.81 22.44 19.50
C LEU A 131 -2.88 21.33 19.34
N SER A 132 -4.14 21.71 19.17
CA SER A 132 -5.31 20.82 19.03
C SER A 132 -5.70 20.62 17.57
#